data_AF-A0A2G8STD5-F1
#
_entry.id   AF-A0A2G8STD5-F1
#
_cell.length_a   1.000
_cell.length_b   1.000
_cell.length_c   1.000
_cell.angle_alpha   90.00
_cell.angle_beta   90.00
_cell.angle_gamma   90.00
#
_symmetry.space_group_name_H-M   'P 1'
#
loop_
_entity.id
_entity.type
_entity.pdbx_description
1 polymer ?
#
loop_
_entity_poly.entity_id
_entity_poly.type
_entity_poly.pdbx_seq_one_letter_code
_entity_poly.pdbx_strand_id
1 'polypeptide(L)'
;MANENRHPLRRPNICTFIALESATLNVYVSTSPDSDPTEDTVDVLAAFCNAVTHASHLLQSLDIFIWGSPSQWDTAVGLRNLVAPVLQASFCELRSFSFGAEDLTLRIEDATIEALVGAWPKLEHLCLDCDT
;
A
#
# COMPACT_ATOMS: atom_id res chain seq x y z
N MET A 1 28.02 18.91 37.05
CA MET A 1 26.78 18.12 36.92
C MET A 1 26.18 18.48 35.57
N ALA A 2 26.38 17.63 34.55
CA ALA A 2 25.77 17.79 33.24
C ALA A 2 24.87 16.57 33.00
N ASN A 3 23.57 16.81 32.88
CA ASN A 3 22.58 15.79 32.56
C ASN A 3 22.44 15.78 31.03
N GLU A 4 23.16 14.89 30.36
CA GLU A 4 23.00 14.68 28.92
C GLU A 4 21.66 13.99 28.67
N ASN A 5 20.71 14.76 28.14
CA ASN A 5 19.49 14.24 27.51
C ASN A 5 19.85 13.29 26.38
N ARG A 6 19.95 12.00 26.70
CA ARG A 6 20.02 10.94 25.69
C ARG A 6 18.61 10.72 25.16
N HIS A 7 18.24 11.50 24.16
CA HIS A 7 17.19 11.08 23.22
C HIS A 7 17.61 9.71 22.65
N PRO A 8 16.75 8.69 22.65
CA PRO A 8 17.02 7.50 21.88
C PRO A 8 17.08 7.93 20.41
N LEU A 9 18.27 7.88 19.82
CA LEU A 9 18.48 8.00 18.39
C LEU A 9 17.51 7.01 17.72
N ARG A 10 16.44 7.53 17.09
CA ARG A 10 15.62 6.73 16.16
C ARG A 10 16.61 6.16 15.16
N ARG A 11 16.87 4.86 15.26
CA ARG A 11 17.72 4.17 14.30
C ARG A 11 17.07 4.42 12.93
N PRO A 12 17.82 4.86 11.90
CA PRO A 12 17.27 4.86 10.56
C PRO A 12 16.85 3.41 10.27
N ASN A 13 15.60 3.21 9.89
CA ASN A 13 15.18 1.94 9.33
C ASN A 13 15.97 1.77 8.03
N ILE A 14 17.06 1.02 8.08
CA ILE A 14 17.81 0.64 6.89
C ILE A 14 17.07 -0.54 6.30
N CYS A 15 16.30 -0.29 5.25
CA CYS A 15 15.62 -1.32 4.48
C CYS A 15 16.35 -1.49 3.15
N THR A 16 16.83 -2.69 2.88
CA THR A 16 17.45 -3.08 1.61
C THR A 16 16.47 -3.97 0.86
N PHE A 17 16.05 -3.54 -0.33
CA PHE A 17 15.12 -4.28 -1.17
C PHE A 17 15.87 -4.78 -2.40
N ILE A 18 15.94 -6.11 -2.54
CA ILE A 18 16.42 -6.77 -3.75
C ILE A 18 15.19 -6.88 -4.67
N ALA A 19 15.34 -6.56 -5.96
CA ALA A 19 14.25 -6.67 -6.91
C ALA A 19 13.76 -8.13 -6.97
N LEU A 20 12.53 -8.36 -6.49
CA LEU A 20 11.80 -9.62 -6.51
C LEU A 20 10.77 -9.51 -7.63
N GLU A 21 10.63 -10.49 -8.50
CA GLU A 21 9.61 -10.46 -9.57
C GLU A 21 8.17 -10.38 -9.02
N SER A 22 7.98 -10.60 -7.72
CA SER A 22 6.73 -10.50 -7.00
C SER A 22 6.94 -9.81 -5.65
N ALA A 23 5.96 -9.01 -5.21
CA ALA A 23 5.91 -8.43 -3.88
C ALA A 23 4.53 -8.64 -3.25
N THR A 24 4.52 -9.00 -1.96
CA THR A 24 3.30 -9.09 -1.16
C THR A 24 3.41 -8.13 0.01
N LEU A 25 2.47 -7.19 0.11
CA LEU A 25 2.34 -6.26 1.23
C LEU A 25 1.17 -6.66 2.09
N ASN A 26 1.46 -6.80 3.37
CA ASN A 26 0.50 -7.13 4.40
C ASN A 26 0.43 -5.94 5.35
N VAL A 27 -0.65 -5.16 5.27
CA VAL A 27 -0.81 -3.91 6.01
C VAL A 27 -1.81 -4.12 7.13
N TYR A 28 -1.31 -4.12 8.36
CA TYR A 28 -2.17 -4.08 9.54
C TYR A 28 -2.41 -2.64 9.95
N VAL A 29 -3.68 -2.26 10.03
CA VAL A 29 -4.08 -0.92 10.42
C VAL A 29 -4.59 -0.94 11.85
N SER A 30 -3.80 -0.35 12.76
CA SER A 30 -4.14 -0.28 14.18
C SER A 30 -5.05 0.91 14.45
N THR A 31 -6.21 0.66 15.06
CA THR A 31 -7.16 1.70 15.47
C THR A 31 -6.67 2.37 16.76
N SER A 32 -5.59 3.14 16.68
CA SER A 32 -5.37 4.19 17.66
C SER A 32 -6.50 5.23 17.45
N PRO A 33 -7.17 5.72 18.51
CA PRO A 33 -8.24 6.70 18.37
C PRO A 33 -7.78 8.01 17.71
N ASP A 34 -6.46 8.25 17.62
CA ASP A 34 -5.86 9.43 17.00
C ASP A 34 -5.29 9.17 15.59
N SER A 35 -5.35 7.94 15.08
CA SER A 35 -4.76 7.57 13.78
C SER A 35 -5.83 7.46 12.69
N ASP A 36 -5.60 8.10 11.54
CA ASP A 36 -6.41 7.83 10.35
C ASP A 36 -5.89 6.56 9.66
N PRO A 37 -6.67 5.47 9.68
CA PRO A 37 -6.28 4.18 9.10
C PRO A 37 -5.97 4.26 7.59
N THR A 38 -6.60 5.21 6.91
CA THR A 38 -6.41 5.48 5.49
C THR A 38 -5.03 6.10 5.25
N GLU A 39 -4.67 7.07 6.08
CA GLU A 39 -3.39 7.79 6.00
C GLU A 39 -2.22 6.82 6.26
N ASP A 40 -2.32 5.99 7.29
CA ASP A 40 -1.31 4.98 7.62
C ASP A 40 -1.06 4.01 6.44
N THR A 41 -2.14 3.57 5.78
CA THR A 41 -2.03 2.70 4.60
C THR A 41 -1.33 3.40 3.44
N VAL A 42 -1.75 4.64 3.16
CA VAL A 42 -1.17 5.45 2.08
C VAL A 42 0.33 5.69 2.31
N ASP A 43 0.72 5.99 3.54
CA ASP A 43 2.12 6.18 3.92
C ASP A 43 2.96 4.93 3.72
N VAL A 44 2.43 3.75 4.10
CA VAL A 44 3.10 2.47 3.86
C VAL A 44 3.28 2.20 2.37
N LEU A 45 2.23 2.43 1.56
CA LEU A 45 2.29 2.22 0.11
C LEU A 45 3.25 3.21 -0.55
N ALA A 46 3.28 4.47 -0.11
CA ALA A 46 4.24 5.47 -0.58
C ALA A 46 5.68 5.07 -0.24
N ALA A 47 5.93 4.60 0.98
CA ALA A 47 7.25 4.13 1.40
C ALA A 47 7.71 2.93 0.56
N PHE A 48 6.81 1.98 0.29
CA PHE A 48 7.09 0.85 -0.61
C PHE A 48 7.42 1.33 -2.03
N CYS A 49 6.59 2.19 -2.62
CA CYS A 49 6.82 2.69 -3.97
C CYS A 49 8.15 3.48 -4.09
N ASN A 50 8.49 4.27 -3.07
CA ASN A 50 9.77 4.99 -2.99
C ASN A 50 10.97 4.04 -2.83
N ALA A 51 10.79 2.90 -2.19
CA ALA A 51 11.83 1.89 -2.07
C ALA A 51 12.04 1.10 -3.38
N VAL A 52 10.95 0.83 -4.10
CA VAL A 52 10.96 0.00 -5.31
C VAL A 52 11.22 0.81 -6.58
N THR A 53 11.18 2.14 -6.55
CA THR A 53 11.36 3.01 -7.73
C THR A 53 12.71 2.85 -8.46
N HIS A 54 13.73 2.27 -7.81
CA HIS A 54 15.02 1.95 -8.46
C HIS A 54 15.07 0.51 -9.05
N ALA A 55 14.12 -0.35 -8.67
CA ALA A 55 13.99 -1.76 -9.04
C ALA A 55 12.68 -2.06 -9.80
N SER A 56 11.86 -1.04 -10.06
CA SER A 56 10.49 -1.12 -10.57
C SER A 56 10.36 -1.75 -11.96
N HIS A 57 11.47 -1.82 -12.71
CA HIS A 57 11.56 -2.50 -14.00
C HIS A 57 11.56 -4.03 -13.91
N LEU A 58 11.56 -4.62 -12.72
CA LEU A 58 11.60 -6.08 -12.55
C LEU A 58 10.37 -6.63 -11.82
N LEU A 59 9.54 -5.77 -11.23
CA LEU A 59 8.35 -6.19 -10.50
C LEU A 59 7.24 -6.60 -11.48
N GLN A 60 6.83 -7.86 -11.42
CA GLN A 60 5.80 -8.46 -12.29
C GLN A 60 4.50 -8.76 -11.55
N SER A 61 4.54 -8.97 -10.23
CA SER A 61 3.35 -9.19 -9.40
C SER A 61 3.37 -8.32 -8.15
N LEU A 62 2.22 -7.76 -7.81
CA LEU A 62 2.03 -6.99 -6.58
C LEU A 62 0.71 -7.38 -5.93
N ASP A 63 0.81 -7.96 -4.74
CA ASP A 63 -0.34 -8.33 -3.92
C ASP A 63 -0.35 -7.43 -2.68
N ILE A 64 -1.47 -6.76 -2.43
CA ILE A 64 -1.66 -5.90 -1.25
C ILE A 64 -2.86 -6.44 -0.49
N PHE A 65 -2.64 -6.79 0.77
CA PHE A 65 -3.69 -7.23 1.67
C PHE A 65 -3.73 -6.34 2.90
N ILE A 66 -4.89 -5.76 3.18
CA ILE A 66 -5.12 -4.85 4.31
C ILE A 66 -6.06 -5.53 5.29
N TRP A 67 -5.75 -5.46 6.58
CA TRP A 67 -6.68 -5.88 7.63
C TRP A 67 -6.56 -4.94 8.83
N GLY A 68 -7.62 -4.85 9.64
CA GLY A 68 -7.67 -3.95 10.79
C GLY A 68 -8.55 -4.46 11.91
N SER A 69 -8.80 -3.62 12.91
CA SER A 69 -9.74 -3.94 13.99
C SER A 69 -11.16 -3.58 13.56
N PRO A 70 -12.16 -4.49 13.69
CA PRO A 70 -13.51 -4.37 13.14
C PRO A 70 -14.39 -3.25 13.75
N SER A 71 -13.82 -2.35 14.56
CA SER A 71 -14.58 -1.45 15.42
C SER A 71 -14.68 0.01 14.96
N GLN A 72 -14.07 0.43 13.84
CA GLN A 72 -13.98 1.86 13.50
C GLN A 72 -14.21 2.25 12.03
N TRP A 73 -14.44 1.29 11.13
CA TRP A 73 -14.68 1.61 9.71
C TRP A 73 -16.16 1.70 9.38
N ASP A 74 -16.89 2.56 10.10
CA ASP A 74 -18.31 2.84 9.82
C ASP A 74 -18.54 3.55 8.48
N THR A 75 -17.48 4.04 7.83
CA THR A 75 -17.55 4.72 6.54
C THR A 75 -16.78 3.95 5.49
N ALA A 76 -17.42 3.69 4.35
CA ALA A 76 -16.77 3.03 3.24
C ALA A 76 -15.64 3.89 2.66
N VAL A 77 -14.46 3.30 2.49
CA VAL A 77 -13.24 3.98 2.04
C VAL A 77 -13.09 3.84 0.52
N GLY A 78 -12.72 4.92 -0.15
CA GLY A 78 -12.46 4.89 -1.60
C GLY A 78 -11.15 4.17 -1.92
N LEU A 79 -11.21 3.10 -2.71
CA LEU A 79 -10.02 2.34 -3.13
C LEU A 79 -8.96 3.24 -3.76
N ARG A 80 -9.41 4.22 -4.58
CA ARG A 80 -8.52 5.17 -5.28
C ARG A 80 -7.58 5.90 -4.34
N ASN A 81 -8.03 6.25 -3.14
CA ASN A 81 -7.21 6.97 -2.17
C ASN A 81 -6.11 6.06 -1.63
N LEU A 82 -6.44 4.81 -1.34
CA LEU A 82 -5.49 3.82 -0.83
C LEU A 82 -4.43 3.50 -1.88
N VAL A 83 -4.84 3.23 -3.12
CA VAL A 83 -3.90 2.82 -4.19
C VAL A 83 -3.23 4.01 -4.91
N ALA A 84 -3.49 5.25 -4.50
CA ALA A 84 -2.91 6.44 -5.13
C ALA A 84 -1.37 6.40 -5.25
N PRO A 85 -0.61 5.97 -4.23
CA PRO A 85 0.84 5.85 -4.35
C PRO A 85 1.27 4.81 -5.40
N VAL A 86 0.51 3.71 -5.50
CA VAL A 86 0.77 2.61 -6.43
C VAL A 86 0.49 3.05 -7.87
N LEU A 87 -0.58 3.82 -8.09
CA LEU A 87 -0.91 4.41 -9.40
C LEU A 87 0.18 5.36 -9.92
N GLN A 88 0.86 6.06 -9.00
CA GLN A 88 1.95 6.98 -9.35
C GLN A 88 3.28 6.24 -9.61
N ALA A 89 3.39 4.98 -9.18
CA ALA A 89 4.60 4.19 -9.36
C ALA A 89 4.72 3.68 -10.80
N SER A 90 5.90 3.86 -11.38
CA SER A 90 6.20 3.41 -12.75
C SER A 90 6.58 1.92 -12.81
N PHE A 91 5.62 1.04 -12.51
CA PHE A 91 5.80 -0.42 -12.62
C PHE A 91 5.56 -0.89 -14.06
N CYS A 92 6.56 -0.75 -14.94
CA CYS A 92 6.40 -1.04 -16.36
C CYS A 92 6.24 -2.54 -16.68
N GLU A 93 6.72 -3.42 -15.81
CA GLU A 93 6.67 -4.88 -16.00
C GLU A 93 5.54 -5.57 -15.22
N LEU A 94 4.68 -4.80 -14.53
CA LEU A 94 3.61 -5.37 -13.72
C LEU A 94 2.60 -6.09 -14.61
N ARG A 95 2.42 -7.39 -14.36
CA ARG A 95 1.49 -8.30 -15.03
C ARG A 95 0.32 -8.67 -14.14
N SER A 96 0.52 -8.70 -12.82
CA SER A 96 -0.51 -9.03 -11.85
C SER A 96 -0.58 -8.00 -10.74
N PHE A 97 -1.79 -7.52 -10.45
CA PHE A 97 -2.08 -6.70 -9.29
C PHE A 97 -3.28 -7.28 -8.55
N SER A 98 -3.08 -7.57 -7.27
CA SER A 98 -4.15 -7.98 -6.37
C SER A 98 -4.25 -6.98 -5.23
N PHE A 99 -5.47 -6.58 -4.91
CA PHE A 99 -5.77 -5.80 -3.72
C PHE A 99 -6.89 -6.47 -2.97
N GLY A 100 -6.68 -6.75 -1.69
CA GLY A 100 -7.74 -7.25 -0.83
C GLY A 100 -7.79 -6.53 0.51
N ALA A 101 -8.98 -6.54 1.11
CA ALA A 101 -9.18 -5.98 2.42
C ALA A 101 -10.16 -6.81 3.25
N GLU A 102 -9.77 -7.07 4.50
CA GLU A 102 -10.62 -7.69 5.52
C GLU A 102 -11.12 -6.61 6.49
N ASP A 103 -12.38 -6.73 6.91
CA ASP A 103 -13.10 -5.81 7.79
C ASP A 103 -13.31 -4.36 7.28
N LEU A 104 -12.76 -4.01 6.10
CA LEU A 104 -12.87 -2.68 5.50
C LEU A 104 -13.90 -2.66 4.37
N THR A 105 -14.97 -1.88 4.50
CA THR A 105 -15.88 -1.64 3.38
C THR A 105 -15.23 -0.73 2.35
N LEU A 106 -15.04 -1.24 1.13
CA LEU A 106 -14.41 -0.49 0.04
C LEU A 106 -15.40 -0.01 -1.02
N ARG A 107 -15.25 1.25 -1.42
CA ARG A 107 -15.89 1.81 -2.61
C ARG A 107 -14.94 1.68 -3.78
N ILE A 108 -15.33 0.85 -4.74
CA ILE A 108 -14.62 0.65 -6.00
C ILE A 108 -15.42 1.35 -7.09
N GLU A 109 -14.82 2.35 -7.72
CA GLU A 109 -15.42 3.11 -8.82
C GLU A 109 -14.80 2.68 -10.15
N ASP A 110 -15.58 2.66 -11.23
CA ASP A 110 -15.09 2.30 -12.58
C ASP A 110 -13.86 3.13 -12.99
N ALA A 111 -13.86 4.44 -12.68
CA ALA A 111 -12.74 5.32 -12.93
C ALA A 111 -11.44 4.91 -12.19
N THR A 112 -11.57 4.21 -11.06
CA THR A 112 -10.42 3.66 -10.31
C THR A 112 -9.86 2.43 -11.03
N ILE A 113 -10.73 1.56 -11.52
CA ILE A 113 -10.34 0.38 -12.30
C ILE A 113 -9.65 0.83 -13.59
N GLU A 114 -10.23 1.78 -14.31
CA GLU A 114 -9.64 2.37 -15.52
C GLU A 114 -8.26 2.98 -15.25
N ALA A 115 -8.10 3.68 -14.12
CA ALA A 115 -6.80 4.23 -13.73
C ALA A 115 -5.75 3.15 -13.44
N LEU A 116 -6.13 2.06 -12.76
CA LEU A 116 -5.24 0.93 -12.48
C LEU A 116 -4.79 0.22 -13.75
N VAL A 117 -5.75 -0.09 -14.65
CA VAL A 117 -5.46 -0.71 -15.95
C VAL A 117 -4.61 0.22 -16.83
N GLY A 118 -4.92 1.52 -16.83
CA GLY A 118 -4.20 2.53 -17.62
C GLY A 118 -2.78 2.81 -17.10
N ALA A 119 -2.51 2.60 -15.81
CA ALA A 119 -1.20 2.83 -15.21
C ALA A 119 -0.16 1.77 -15.64
N TRP A 120 -0.58 0.53 -15.94
CA TRP A 120 0.32 -0.59 -16.18
C TRP A 120 0.03 -1.27 -17.53
N PRO A 121 0.80 -0.95 -18.59
CA PRO A 121 0.51 -1.40 -19.95
C PRO A 121 0.69 -2.91 -20.18
N LYS A 122 1.32 -3.63 -19.24
CA LYS A 122 1.54 -5.08 -19.30
C LYS A 122 0.63 -5.87 -18.34
N LEU A 123 -0.33 -5.19 -17.69
CA LEU A 123 -1.22 -5.84 -16.75
C LEU A 123 -2.10 -6.88 -17.46
N GLU A 124 -2.00 -8.12 -17.01
CA GLU A 124 -2.78 -9.26 -17.49
C GLU A 124 -3.87 -9.65 -16.48
N HIS A 125 -3.59 -9.44 -15.19
CA HIS A 125 -4.46 -9.83 -14.09
C HIS A 125 -4.68 -8.66 -13.11
N LEU A 126 -5.95 -8.36 -12.86
CA LEU A 126 -6.40 -7.43 -11.84
C LEU A 126 -7.39 -8.16 -10.94
N CYS A 127 -7.05 -8.31 -9.66
CA CYS A 127 -7.92 -8.90 -8.65
C CYS A 127 -8.22 -7.87 -7.57
N LEU A 128 -9.49 -7.60 -7.29
CA LEU A 128 -9.94 -6.73 -6.21
C LEU A 128 -10.85 -7.56 -5.30
N ASP A 129 -10.30 -8.10 -4.22
CA ASP A 129 -10.98 -9.01 -3.29
C ASP A 129 -11.32 -8.26 -2.00
N CYS A 130 -12.42 -7.54 -2.03
CA CYS A 130 -12.89 -6.71 -0.94
C CYS A 130 -14.23 -7.29 -0.51
N ASP A 131 -14.28 -7.97 0.64
CA ASP A 131 -15.55 -8.48 1.17
C ASP A 131 -16.54 -7.31 1.27
N THR A 132 -17.61 -7.38 0.49
CA THR A 132 -18.67 -6.36 0.42
C THR A 132 -19.70 -6.52 1.52
#